data_AF-F7CJR1-F1
#
_entry.id   AF-F7CJR1-F1
#
_cell.length_a   1.000
_cell.length_b   1.000
_cell.length_c   1.000
_cell.angle_alpha   90.00
_cell.angle_beta   90.00
_cell.angle_gamma   90.00
#
_symmetry.space_group_name_H-M   'P 1'
#
loop_
_entity.id
_entity.type
_entity.pdbx_description
1 polymer ?
#
loop_
_entity_poly.entity_id
_entity_poly.type
_entity_poly.pdbx_seq_one_letter_code
_entity_poly.pdbx_strand_id
1 'polypeptide(L)'
;LKAIHFREHATCFATKNGIKVTVENAKCVQANAFIQADVFQEFVIQEESVTFRINLTILLDCLSIFGSSPTPGTLTALRMCYQGYGHPLMLFLEEGGVVTVCKITTQEPEETLDFDFCSTNVMNKIILQSEGLREAFSELDMTGDVLQITVSPDKPYFRKLPS
;
A
#
# COMPACT_ATOMS: atom_id res chain seq x y z
N LEU A 1 -1.12 4.60 -0.52
CA LEU A 1 0.10 4.08 0.16
C LEU A 1 0.02 4.17 1.69
N LYS A 2 -0.41 5.30 2.29
CA LYS A 2 -0.61 5.41 3.75
C LYS A 2 -1.44 4.27 4.37
N ALA A 3 -2.45 3.77 3.66
CA ALA A 3 -3.32 2.66 4.10
C ALA A 3 -2.60 1.32 4.36
N ILE A 4 -1.37 1.15 3.84
CA ILE A 4 -0.56 -0.06 4.05
C ILE A 4 0.72 0.23 4.83
N HIS A 5 0.86 1.42 5.45
CA HIS A 5 2.10 1.81 6.14
C HIS A 5 2.11 1.33 7.59
N PHE A 6 2.41 0.04 7.80
CA PHE A 6 2.65 -0.55 9.13
C PHE A 6 4.05 -1.16 9.25
N ARG A 7 4.88 -1.02 8.21
CA ARG A 7 6.28 -1.44 8.13
C ARG A 7 7.09 -0.35 7.44
N GLU A 8 8.36 -0.24 7.82
CA GLU A 8 9.25 0.80 7.29
C GLU A 8 9.64 0.56 5.84
N HIS A 9 9.76 -0.70 5.42
CA HIS A 9 10.18 -1.06 4.07
C HIS A 9 9.03 -1.69 3.28
N ALA A 10 9.02 -1.44 1.97
CA ALA A 10 8.07 -2.02 1.02
C ALA A 10 8.76 -2.47 -0.26
N THR A 11 8.23 -3.52 -0.87
CA THR A 11 8.62 -3.98 -2.22
C THR A 11 7.68 -3.35 -3.24
N CYS A 12 8.26 -2.63 -4.19
CA CYS A 12 7.56 -2.06 -5.33
C CYS A 12 7.73 -2.96 -6.54
N PHE A 13 6.61 -3.34 -7.16
CA PHE A 13 6.56 -4.12 -8.39
C PHE A 13 5.76 -3.35 -9.44
N ALA A 14 6.39 -2.97 -10.54
CA ALA A 14 5.78 -2.23 -11.62
C ALA A 14 5.76 -3.04 -12.92
N THR A 15 4.63 -3.02 -13.61
CA THR A 15 4.44 -3.60 -14.95
C THR A 15 3.69 -2.59 -15.81
N LYS A 16 3.45 -2.90 -17.09
CA LYS A 16 2.61 -2.08 -17.96
C LYS A 16 1.19 -1.81 -17.42
N ASN A 17 0.70 -2.63 -16.49
CA ASN A 17 -0.64 -2.48 -15.90
C ASN A 17 -0.69 -1.50 -14.72
N GLY A 18 0.46 -1.13 -14.15
CA GLY A 18 0.53 -0.24 -12.99
C GLY A 18 1.58 -0.66 -11.96
N ILE A 19 1.46 -0.08 -10.76
CA ILE A 19 2.39 -0.26 -9.64
C ILE A 19 1.68 -0.99 -8.50
N LYS A 20 2.27 -2.10 -8.05
CA LYS A 20 1.92 -2.80 -6.82
C LYS A 20 2.98 -2.48 -5.76
N VAL A 21 2.55 -1.99 -4.60
CA VAL A 21 3.39 -1.79 -3.42
C VAL A 21 2.97 -2.79 -2.36
N THR A 22 3.92 -3.59 -1.91
CA THR A 22 3.71 -4.68 -0.96
C THR A 22 4.51 -4.43 0.30
N VAL A 23 3.84 -4.54 1.45
CA VAL A 23 4.48 -4.58 2.77
C VAL A 23 4.20 -5.93 3.41
N GLU A 24 5.19 -6.46 4.11
CA GLU A 24 5.09 -7.75 4.79
C GLU A 24 5.58 -7.64 6.23
N ASN A 25 4.94 -8.40 7.11
CA ASN A 25 5.34 -8.52 8.49
C ASN A 25 5.42 -9.99 8.91
N ALA A 26 6.63 -10.41 9.32
CA ALA A 26 6.91 -11.68 9.98
C ALA A 26 6.35 -12.91 9.25
N LYS A 27 6.21 -12.83 7.93
CA LYS A 27 5.61 -13.86 7.08
C LYS A 27 4.15 -14.22 7.39
N CYS A 28 3.46 -13.43 8.22
CA CYS A 28 2.08 -13.69 8.65
C CYS A 28 1.08 -12.69 8.07
N VAL A 29 1.53 -11.47 7.79
CA VAL A 29 0.67 -10.39 7.31
C VAL A 29 1.30 -9.75 6.09
N GLN A 30 0.51 -9.61 5.04
CA GLN A 30 0.89 -8.88 3.84
C GLN A 30 -0.22 -7.92 3.47
N ALA A 31 0.15 -6.70 3.10
CA ALA A 31 -0.78 -5.75 2.50
C ALA A 31 -0.24 -5.26 1.16
N ASN A 32 -1.15 -5.20 0.20
CA ASN A 32 -0.87 -4.80 -1.17
C ASN A 32 -1.69 -3.56 -1.50
N ALA A 33 -1.04 -2.51 -2.00
CA ALA A 33 -1.68 -1.39 -2.64
C ALA A 33 -1.39 -1.46 -4.14
N PHE A 34 -2.43 -1.43 -4.97
CA PHE A 34 -2.29 -1.44 -6.42
C PHE A 34 -2.81 -0.12 -6.99
N ILE A 35 -1.99 0.50 -7.83
CA ILE A 35 -2.28 1.75 -8.53
C ILE A 35 -2.20 1.42 -10.02
N GLN A 36 -3.34 1.44 -10.70
CA GLN A 36 -3.42 1.14 -12.14
C GLN A 36 -2.71 2.22 -12.97
N ALA A 37 -2.19 1.82 -14.13
CA ALA A 37 -1.46 2.71 -15.03
C ALA A 37 -2.30 3.93 -15.50
N ASP A 38 -3.61 3.77 -15.59
CA ASP A 38 -4.57 4.79 -16.03
C ASP A 38 -4.79 5.93 -15.01
N VAL A 39 -4.38 5.73 -13.75
CA VAL A 39 -4.40 6.78 -12.71
C VAL A 39 -3.34 7.86 -13.00
N PHE A 40 -2.29 7.52 -13.75
CA PHE A 40 -1.19 8.42 -14.07
C PHE A 40 -1.46 9.14 -15.39
N GLN A 41 -1.06 10.42 -15.48
CA GLN A 41 -1.09 11.17 -16.73
C GLN A 41 -0.08 10.60 -17.75
N GLU A 42 1.06 10.10 -17.27
CA GLU A 42 2.07 9.42 -18.06
C GLU A 42 2.62 8.23 -17.26
N PHE A 43 2.63 7.05 -17.86
CA PHE A 43 3.16 5.84 -17.25
C PHE A 43 3.85 4.98 -18.29
N VAL A 44 5.17 4.83 -18.16
CA VAL A 44 6.01 4.13 -19.13
C VAL A 44 6.93 3.17 -18.37
N ILE A 45 6.86 1.88 -18.74
CA ILE A 45 7.78 0.83 -18.28
C ILE A 45 8.47 0.25 -19.51
N GLN A 46 9.80 0.28 -19.52
CA GLN A 46 10.60 -0.19 -20.66
C GLN A 46 10.78 -1.72 -20.66
N GLU A 47 10.85 -2.32 -19.49
CA GLU A 47 11.01 -3.76 -19.30
C GLU A 47 9.64 -4.46 -19.17
N GLU A 48 9.62 -5.79 -19.06
CA GLU A 48 8.38 -6.54 -18.80
C GLU A 48 7.84 -6.23 -17.39
N SER A 49 8.74 -6.20 -16.42
CA SER A 49 8.46 -5.84 -15.03
C SER A 49 9.69 -5.26 -14.37
N VAL A 50 9.49 -4.37 -13.41
CA VAL A 50 10.55 -3.76 -12.61
C VAL A 50 10.23 -3.96 -11.14
N THR A 51 11.22 -4.43 -10.37
CA THR A 51 11.06 -4.69 -8.93
C THR A 51 12.19 -4.05 -8.15
N PHE A 52 11.87 -3.35 -7.06
CA PHE A 52 12.84 -2.81 -6.13
C PHE A 52 12.23 -2.67 -4.73
N ARG A 53 13.06 -2.72 -3.70
CA ARG A 53 12.64 -2.43 -2.32
C ARG A 53 13.04 -1.01 -1.93
N ILE A 54 12.20 -0.36 -1.13
CA ILE A 54 12.39 1.03 -0.71
C ILE A 54 11.97 1.24 0.74
N ASN A 55 12.54 2.26 1.39
CA ASN A 55 12.01 2.76 2.66
C ASN A 55 10.69 3.51 2.40
N LEU A 56 9.57 2.89 2.75
CA LEU A 56 8.22 3.40 2.56
C LEU A 56 7.96 4.64 3.42
N THR A 57 8.55 4.73 4.61
CA THR A 57 8.44 5.92 5.47
C THR A 57 9.04 7.13 4.76
N ILE A 58 10.28 7.01 4.27
CA ILE A 58 10.95 8.08 3.52
C ILE A 58 10.16 8.44 2.26
N LEU A 59 9.65 7.44 1.53
CA LEU A 59 8.81 7.69 0.36
C LEU A 59 7.57 8.53 0.72
N LEU A 60 6.86 8.18 1.80
CA LEU A 60 5.67 8.92 2.24
C LEU A 60 6.00 10.34 2.71
N ASP A 61 7.12 10.51 3.39
CA ASP A 61 7.61 11.84 3.81
C ASP A 61 7.91 12.70 2.59
N CYS A 62 8.62 12.17 1.59
CA CYS A 62 8.89 12.88 0.34
C CYS A 62 7.60 13.23 -0.43
N LEU A 63 6.64 12.30 -0.50
CA LEU A 63 5.35 12.52 -1.16
C LEU A 63 4.46 13.56 -0.45
N SER A 64 4.78 13.93 0.79
CA SER A 64 4.02 14.89 1.60
C SER A 64 4.84 16.13 2.01
N ILE A 65 5.92 16.42 1.27
CA ILE A 65 6.85 17.51 1.59
C ILE A 65 6.20 18.90 1.58
N PHE A 66 5.17 19.11 0.76
CA PHE A 66 4.39 20.36 0.72
C PHE A 66 3.24 20.39 1.75
N GLY A 67 3.18 19.40 2.63
CA GLY A 67 2.17 19.28 3.68
C GLY A 67 1.11 18.22 3.39
N SER A 68 0.38 17.83 4.43
CA SER A 68 -0.69 16.82 4.35
C SER A 68 -2.09 17.43 4.22
N SER A 69 -2.21 18.75 4.27
CA SER A 69 -3.46 19.51 4.15
C SER A 69 -3.36 20.45 2.96
N PRO A 70 -3.61 19.97 1.73
CA PRO A 70 -3.54 20.82 0.55
C PRO A 70 -4.55 21.96 0.67
N THR A 71 -4.10 23.18 0.36
CA THR A 71 -5.01 24.32 0.28
C THR A 71 -5.98 24.12 -0.89
N PRO A 72 -7.28 24.46 -0.76
CA PRO A 72 -8.22 24.33 -1.85
C PRO A 72 -7.72 25.06 -3.10
N GLY A 73 -7.61 24.35 -4.23
CA GLY A 73 -7.13 24.89 -5.50
C GLY A 73 -5.62 24.76 -5.74
N THR A 74 -4.84 24.27 -4.79
CA THR A 74 -3.43 23.89 -5.02
C THR A 74 -3.31 22.38 -5.17
N LEU A 75 -2.51 21.96 -6.14
CA LEU A 75 -2.19 20.56 -6.40
C LEU A 75 -0.66 20.42 -6.46
N THR A 76 -0.15 19.36 -5.85
CA THR A 76 1.24 18.96 -6.03
C THR A 76 1.33 18.02 -7.24
N ALA A 77 2.08 18.39 -8.27
CA ALA A 77 2.43 17.50 -9.37
C ALA A 77 3.57 16.56 -8.93
N LEU A 78 3.54 15.32 -9.42
CA LEU A 78 4.57 14.31 -9.13
C LEU A 78 5.07 13.68 -10.44
N ARG A 79 6.38 13.59 -10.59
CA ARG A 79 7.05 12.72 -11.56
C ARG A 79 7.98 11.76 -10.84
N MET A 80 7.85 10.47 -11.13
CA MET A 80 8.70 9.41 -10.60
C MET A 80 9.58 8.84 -11.71
N CYS A 81 10.87 8.66 -11.43
CA CYS A 81 11.82 8.07 -12.38
C CYS A 81 12.68 7.03 -11.67
N TYR A 82 12.79 5.84 -12.25
CA TYR A 82 13.69 4.78 -11.79
C TYR A 82 14.45 4.23 -13.00
N GLN A 83 15.78 4.26 -12.94
CA GLN A 83 16.65 3.93 -14.07
C GLN A 83 17.01 2.44 -14.16
N GLY A 84 16.41 1.61 -13.30
CA GLY A 84 16.70 0.18 -13.22
C GLY A 84 17.62 -0.16 -12.04
N TYR A 85 18.07 -1.41 -12.04
CA TYR A 85 18.81 -2.00 -10.94
C TYR A 85 20.02 -1.15 -10.50
N GLY A 86 20.22 -1.04 -9.19
CA GLY A 86 21.31 -0.26 -8.57
C GLY A 86 21.14 1.27 -8.59
N HIS A 87 20.10 1.81 -9.25
CA HIS A 87 19.83 3.25 -9.28
C HIS A 87 18.80 3.66 -8.23
N PRO A 88 18.81 4.91 -7.73
CA PRO A 88 17.79 5.38 -6.80
C PRO A 88 16.43 5.59 -7.49
N LEU A 89 15.35 5.60 -6.70
CA LEU A 89 14.08 6.19 -7.12
C LEU A 89 14.20 7.72 -7.00
N MET A 90 13.97 8.41 -8.11
CA MET A 90 13.94 9.86 -8.18
C MET A 90 12.49 10.35 -8.16
N LEU A 91 12.19 11.30 -7.28
CA LEU A 91 10.90 11.99 -7.23
C LEU A 91 11.12 13.46 -7.56
N PHE A 92 10.30 14.00 -8.45
CA PHE A 92 10.24 15.43 -8.75
C PHE A 92 8.82 15.88 -8.39
N LEU A 93 8.73 16.72 -7.36
CA LEU A 93 7.47 17.30 -6.91
C LEU A 93 7.44 18.79 -7.22
N GLU A 94 6.31 19.29 -7.68
CA GLU A 94 6.11 20.71 -7.95
C GLU A 94 4.78 21.18 -7.36
N GLU A 95 4.81 22.30 -6.65
CA GLU A 95 3.61 22.99 -6.16
C GLU A 95 3.82 24.50 -6.21
N GLY A 96 2.96 25.21 -6.95
CA GLY A 96 2.98 26.68 -7.00
C GLY A 96 4.28 27.28 -7.54
N GLY A 97 4.99 26.56 -8.42
CA GLY A 97 6.29 26.93 -8.97
C GLY A 97 7.49 26.51 -8.10
N VAL A 98 7.27 25.95 -6.91
CA VAL A 98 8.35 25.43 -6.06
C VAL A 98 8.60 23.98 -6.41
N VAL A 99 9.87 23.65 -6.72
CA VAL A 99 10.28 22.30 -7.14
C VAL A 99 11.13 21.65 -6.06
N THR A 100 10.78 20.41 -5.70
CA THR A 100 11.55 19.55 -4.80
C THR A 100 11.99 18.29 -5.53
N VAL A 101 13.26 17.90 -5.36
CA VAL A 101 13.81 16.67 -5.93
C VAL A 101 14.28 15.76 -4.79
N CYS A 102 13.69 14.56 -4.73
CA CYS A 102 14.07 13.54 -3.75
C CYS A 102 14.82 12.41 -4.45
N LYS A 103 15.91 11.96 -3.83
CA LYS A 103 16.67 10.78 -4.24
C LYS A 103 16.57 9.73 -3.15
N ILE A 104 15.83 8.66 -3.41
CA ILE A 104 15.60 7.59 -2.43
C ILE A 104 16.36 6.35 -2.88
N THR A 105 17.25 5.86 -2.03
CA THR A 105 18.02 4.65 -2.28
C THR A 105 17.09 3.43 -2.35
N THR A 106 17.26 2.62 -3.39
CA THR A 106 16.57 1.33 -3.52
C THR A 106 17.45 0.19 -3.03
N GLN A 107 16.81 -0.92 -2.69
CA GLN A 107 17.44 -2.14 -2.20
C GLN A 107 17.01 -3.31 -3.09
N GLU A 108 17.76 -4.41 -3.01
CA GLU A 108 17.36 -5.69 -3.60
C GLU A 108 15.98 -6.09 -3.03
N PRO A 109 15.02 -6.53 -3.88
CA PRO A 109 13.78 -7.12 -3.40
C PRO A 109 14.06 -8.33 -2.52
N GLU A 110 13.36 -8.42 -1.39
CA GLU A 110 13.27 -9.65 -0.62
C GLU A 110 12.20 -10.55 -1.25
N GLU A 111 12.32 -11.87 -1.09
CA GLU A 111 11.26 -12.80 -1.48
C GLU A 111 9.94 -12.41 -0.81
N THR A 112 8.97 -11.99 -1.61
CA THR A 112 7.60 -11.74 -1.13
C THR A 112 6.86 -13.06 -1.03
N LEU A 113 6.08 -13.24 0.02
CA LEU A 113 5.22 -14.40 0.15
C LEU A 113 4.10 -14.34 -0.88
N ASP A 114 3.83 -15.50 -1.47
CA ASP A 114 2.65 -15.70 -2.28
C ASP A 114 1.58 -16.39 -1.43
N PHE A 115 0.67 -15.59 -0.86
CA PHE A 115 -0.55 -16.14 -0.28
C PHE A 115 -1.50 -16.47 -1.43
N ASP A 116 -1.51 -17.73 -1.86
CA ASP A 116 -2.44 -18.23 -2.88
C ASP A 116 -3.89 -18.20 -2.36
N PHE A 117 -4.53 -17.04 -2.46
CA PHE A 117 -5.96 -16.85 -2.22
C PHE A 117 -6.76 -17.21 -3.48
N CYS A 118 -6.70 -18.48 -3.88
CA CYS A 118 -7.57 -19.00 -4.93
C CYS A 118 -9.05 -18.94 -4.52
N SER A 119 -9.87 -18.27 -5.33
CA SER A 119 -11.31 -18.09 -5.07
C SER A 119 -12.10 -19.39 -4.91
N THR A 120 -11.57 -20.52 -5.39
CA THR A 120 -12.15 -21.86 -5.24
C THR A 120 -12.09 -22.40 -3.81
N ASN A 121 -11.19 -21.88 -2.97
CA ASN A 121 -10.95 -22.36 -1.61
C ASN A 121 -11.58 -21.45 -0.53
N VAL A 122 -12.42 -20.49 -0.95
CA VAL A 122 -13.08 -19.55 -0.05
C VAL A 122 -14.34 -20.20 0.54
N MET A 123 -14.27 -20.64 1.79
CA MET A 123 -15.41 -21.26 2.50
C MET A 123 -16.55 -20.27 2.81
N ASN A 124 -16.19 -19.05 3.19
CA ASN A 124 -17.13 -18.01 3.58
C ASN A 124 -16.72 -16.66 2.96
N LYS A 125 -17.68 -15.94 2.36
CA LYS A 125 -17.46 -14.61 1.78
C LYS A 125 -18.52 -13.65 2.31
N ILE A 126 -18.07 -12.57 2.95
CA ILE A 126 -18.92 -11.47 3.42
C ILE A 126 -18.41 -10.18 2.79
N ILE A 127 -19.32 -9.36 2.27
CA ILE A 127 -19.04 -7.99 1.80
C ILE A 127 -19.81 -7.04 2.72
N LEU A 128 -19.09 -6.15 3.40
CA LEU A 128 -19.66 -5.19 4.35
C LEU A 128 -19.41 -3.75 3.86
N GLN A 129 -20.27 -2.83 4.29
CA GLN A 129 -20.02 -1.39 4.11
C GLN A 129 -18.92 -0.93 5.07
N SER A 130 -17.90 -0.25 4.53
CA SER A 130 -16.69 0.12 5.27
C SER A 130 -16.97 1.02 6.48
N GLU A 131 -18.01 1.84 6.44
CA GLU A 131 -18.37 2.75 7.54
C GLU A 131 -18.76 1.98 8.81
N GLY A 132 -19.70 1.03 8.71
CA GLY A 132 -20.09 0.17 9.83
C GLY A 132 -18.96 -0.75 10.31
N LEU A 133 -18.03 -1.11 9.41
CA LEU A 133 -16.83 -1.88 9.79
C LEU A 133 -15.87 -1.04 10.63
N ARG A 134 -15.65 0.22 10.26
CA ARG A 134 -14.76 1.15 10.98
C ARG A 134 -15.20 1.31 12.43
N GLU A 135 -16.48 1.56 12.66
CA GLU A 135 -17.06 1.69 14.01
C GLU A 135 -16.84 0.40 14.79
N ALA A 136 -17.22 -0.74 14.21
CA ALA A 136 -17.07 -2.02 14.86
C ALA A 136 -15.60 -2.31 15.25
N PHE A 137 -14.63 -2.07 14.36
CA PHE A 137 -13.21 -2.31 14.65
C PHE A 137 -12.61 -1.28 15.62
N SER A 138 -13.14 -0.05 15.68
CA SER A 138 -12.67 0.97 16.62
C SER A 138 -12.99 0.66 18.09
N GLU A 139 -14.01 -0.17 18.32
CA GLU A 139 -14.44 -0.62 19.66
C GLU A 139 -13.77 -1.93 20.12
N LEU A 140 -12.81 -2.46 19.35
CA LEU A 140 -12.10 -3.67 19.76
C LEU A 140 -11.19 -3.39 20.96
N ASP A 141 -11.29 -4.25 21.98
CA ASP A 141 -10.33 -4.28 23.06
C ASP A 141 -8.98 -4.80 22.53
N MET A 142 -7.96 -3.93 22.56
CA MET A 142 -6.61 -4.22 22.08
C MET A 142 -5.72 -4.85 23.16
N THR A 143 -6.26 -5.19 24.33
CA THR A 143 -5.51 -5.85 25.41
C THR A 143 -5.33 -7.35 25.17
N GLY A 144 -6.18 -7.97 24.34
CA GLY A 144 -6.07 -9.37 23.94
C GLY A 144 -5.05 -9.59 22.82
N ASP A 145 -4.40 -10.75 22.81
CA ASP A 145 -3.41 -11.12 21.79
C ASP A 145 -4.07 -11.68 20.52
N VAL A 146 -5.35 -12.07 20.59
CA VAL A 146 -6.05 -12.78 19.52
C VAL A 146 -7.41 -12.14 19.22
N LEU A 147 -7.70 -12.00 17.92
CA LEU A 147 -9.02 -11.63 17.42
C LEU A 147 -9.68 -12.87 16.80
N GLN A 148 -10.76 -13.35 17.42
CA GLN A 148 -11.55 -14.43 16.86
C GLN A 148 -12.66 -13.89 15.96
N ILE A 149 -12.71 -14.37 14.70
CA ILE A 149 -13.77 -14.08 13.74
C ILE A 149 -14.59 -15.36 13.52
N THR A 150 -15.91 -15.27 13.71
CA THR A 150 -16.86 -16.36 13.45
C THR A 150 -17.80 -15.96 12.32
N VAL A 151 -17.91 -16.83 11.32
CA VAL A 151 -18.87 -16.72 10.21
C VAL A 151 -19.71 -18.00 10.17
N SER A 152 -21.03 -17.86 10.11
CA SER A 152 -21.96 -18.99 10.16
C SER A 152 -23.22 -18.72 9.31
N PRO A 153 -23.83 -19.75 8.70
CA PRO A 153 -25.17 -19.64 8.13
C PRO A 153 -26.26 -19.46 9.22
N ASP A 154 -25.95 -19.76 10.48
CA ASP A 154 -26.85 -19.63 11.63
C ASP A 154 -26.47 -18.45 12.54
N LYS A 155 -27.43 -17.96 13.35
CA LYS A 155 -27.17 -16.86 14.28
C LYS A 155 -26.13 -17.29 15.36
N PRO A 156 -25.12 -16.45 15.66
CA PRO A 156 -24.80 -15.19 14.98
C PRO A 156 -24.10 -15.41 13.64
N TYR A 157 -24.58 -14.73 12.59
CA TYR A 157 -24.06 -14.90 11.23
C TYR A 157 -22.61 -14.41 11.09
N PHE A 158 -22.25 -13.34 11.80
CA PHE A 158 -20.91 -12.79 11.90
C PHE A 158 -20.68 -12.31 13.32
N ARG A 159 -19.56 -12.70 13.93
CA ARG A 159 -19.16 -12.26 15.27
C ARG A 159 -17.64 -12.04 15.31
N LYS A 160 -17.23 -10.97 15.98
CA LYS A 160 -15.82 -10.71 16.36
C LYS A 160 -15.71 -10.69 17.88
N LEU A 161 -14.75 -11.41 18.46
CA LEU A 161 -14.48 -11.41 19.89
C LEU A 161 -12.97 -11.21 20.13
N PRO A 162 -12.57 -10.27 21.00
CA PRO A 162 -11.23 -10.31 21.57
C PRO A 162 -11.17 -11.53 22.51
N SER A 163 -10.08 -12.30 22.42
CA SER A 163 -9.83 -13.47 23.28
C SER A 163 -8.51 -13.34 24.00
#